data_AF-A0A7J2UB29-F1
#
_entry.id   AF-A0A7J2UB29-F1
#
_cell.length_a   1.000
_cell.length_b   1.000
_cell.length_c   1.000
_cell.angle_alpha   90.00
_cell.angle_beta   90.00
_cell.angle_gamma   90.00
#
_symmetry.space_group_name_H-M   'P 1'
#
loop_
_entity.id
_entity.type
_entity.pdbx_description
1 polymer ?
#
loop_
_entity_poly.entity_id
_entity_poly.type
_entity_poly.pdbx_seq_one_letter_code
_entity_poly.pdbx_strand_id
1 'polypeptide(L)'
;MIFPRKVVTFAVVLALASVVLVAWAAPVMARDIPTYAFLSVVPNPVGVNQQVWVTMWLSEPPPTAFGPAGDRWAGFMVTIEKPDGTSEKKGPYSSDAVGAAYFIYVPDQVGTYYFQFSFPGQNIAGNYYMPSTSPKVSLTVQAEPIPPWPEAELPKSYWERPIYAENREWCSISGNWLMPWYNGTFMFGGFNPYTTAPNTAHIVWKKPIM
;
A
#
# COMPACT_ATOMS: atom_id res chain seq x y z
N MET A 1 30.64 61.47 20.29
CA MET A 1 29.81 61.55 19.07
C MET A 1 28.35 61.53 19.50
N ILE A 2 27.66 62.68 19.49
CA ILE A 2 26.28 62.80 19.97
C ILE A 2 25.38 62.58 18.75
N PHE A 3 24.67 61.45 18.71
CA PHE A 3 23.72 61.19 17.63
C PHE A 3 22.52 62.16 17.73
N PRO A 4 22.03 62.71 16.60
CA PRO A 4 20.89 63.61 16.63
C PRO A 4 19.65 62.89 17.15
N ARG A 5 18.87 63.54 18.03
CA ARG A 5 17.66 63.02 18.69
C ARG A 5 16.70 62.27 17.75
N LYS A 6 16.61 62.70 16.48
CA LYS A 6 15.75 62.07 15.46
C LYS A 6 16.23 60.68 15.02
N VAL A 7 17.55 60.45 14.96
CA VAL A 7 18.15 59.15 14.60
C VAL A 7 17.96 58.13 15.73
N VAL A 8 18.11 58.56 16.99
CA VAL A 8 17.83 57.71 18.15
C VAL A 8 16.36 57.30 18.21
N THR A 9 15.45 58.24 17.92
CA THR A 9 14.00 57.96 17.90
C THR A 9 13.63 56.97 16.80
N PHE A 10 14.17 57.13 15.59
CA PHE A 10 13.93 56.21 14.49
C PHE A 10 14.47 54.80 14.78
N ALA A 11 15.68 54.70 15.35
CA ALA A 11 16.27 53.42 15.74
C ALA A 11 15.44 52.70 16.83
N VAL A 12 14.90 53.44 17.81
CA VAL A 12 14.04 52.87 18.86
C VAL A 12 12.70 52.40 18.29
N VAL A 13 12.08 53.17 17.39
CA VAL A 13 10.82 52.75 16.72
C VAL A 13 11.04 51.53 15.84
N LEU A 14 12.16 51.46 15.10
CA LEU A 14 12.50 50.29 14.28
C LEU A 14 12.77 49.05 15.14
N ALA A 15 13.49 49.21 16.26
CA ALA A 15 13.76 48.13 17.20
C ALA A 15 12.46 47.62 17.86
N LEU A 16 11.58 48.53 18.29
CA LEU A 16 10.27 48.15 18.85
C LEU A 16 9.37 47.47 17.80
N ALA A 17 9.36 47.95 16.55
CA ALA A 17 8.62 47.31 15.47
C ALA A 17 9.17 45.91 15.13
N SER A 18 10.49 45.70 15.20
CA SER A 18 11.09 44.37 15.00
C SER A 18 10.76 43.38 16.12
N VAL A 19 10.60 43.85 17.37
CA VAL A 19 10.20 42.99 18.51
C VAL A 19 8.75 42.54 18.35
N VAL A 20 7.86 43.39 17.83
CA VAL A 20 6.47 43.01 17.53
C VAL A 20 6.41 41.96 16.42
N LEU A 21 7.23 42.06 15.36
CA LEU A 21 7.25 41.08 14.26
C LEU A 21 7.67 39.66 14.72
N VAL A 22 8.59 39.55 15.67
CA VAL A 22 9.03 38.24 16.21
C VAL A 22 7.96 37.63 17.14
N ALA A 23 7.16 38.46 17.83
CA ALA A 23 6.13 37.99 18.75
C ALA A 23 4.89 37.37 18.07
N TRP A 24 4.71 37.56 16.75
CA TRP A 24 3.63 36.93 15.97
C TRP A 24 4.05 35.66 15.24
N ALA A 25 5.31 35.24 15.35
CA ALA A 25 5.71 33.90 14.93
C ALA A 25 5.14 32.90 15.94
N ALA A 26 3.96 32.34 15.64
CA ALA A 26 3.47 31.19 16.39
C ALA A 26 4.58 30.12 16.41
N PRO A 27 4.97 29.58 17.57
CA PRO A 27 5.88 28.46 17.59
C PRO A 27 5.25 27.34 16.75
N VAL A 28 5.95 26.86 15.72
CA VAL A 28 5.63 25.58 15.10
C VAL A 28 5.89 24.54 16.17
N MET A 29 4.84 24.23 16.92
CA MET A 29 4.86 23.18 17.91
C MET A 29 4.85 21.86 17.13
N ALA A 30 6.02 21.24 17.01
CA ALA A 30 6.09 19.86 16.55
C ALA A 30 5.24 19.01 17.47
N ARG A 31 4.19 18.39 16.93
CA ARG A 31 3.34 17.49 17.71
C ARG A 31 3.92 16.10 17.68
N ASP A 32 3.98 15.48 18.85
CA ASP A 32 4.21 14.04 18.97
C ASP A 32 2.88 13.32 18.67
N ILE A 33 2.88 12.54 17.59
CA ILE A 33 1.72 11.80 17.11
C ILE A 33 1.99 10.31 17.34
N PRO A 34 1.21 9.62 18.20
CA PRO A 34 1.36 8.19 18.39
C PRO A 34 0.99 7.45 17.09
N THR A 35 1.78 6.44 16.75
CA THR A 35 1.48 5.54 15.62
C THR A 35 1.18 4.14 16.12
N TYR A 36 0.41 3.38 15.34
CA TYR A 36 0.09 1.99 15.65
C TYR A 36 0.48 1.11 14.48
N ALA A 37 1.32 0.11 14.75
CA ALA A 37 1.89 -0.79 13.77
C ALA A 37 1.10 -2.10 13.68
N PHE A 38 0.76 -2.50 12.45
CA PHE A 38 0.01 -3.71 12.14
C PHE A 38 0.77 -4.59 11.16
N LEU A 39 0.53 -5.90 11.26
CA LEU A 39 1.19 -6.91 10.46
C LEU A 39 0.20 -8.03 10.14
N SER A 40 0.22 -8.51 8.91
CA SER A 40 -0.51 -9.68 8.43
C SER A 40 0.44 -10.62 7.71
N VAL A 41 0.30 -11.92 7.98
CA VAL A 41 1.11 -12.99 7.39
C VAL A 41 0.16 -14.06 6.86
N VAL A 42 0.02 -14.15 5.53
CA VAL A 42 -0.96 -15.03 4.87
C VAL A 42 -0.37 -15.69 3.62
N PRO A 43 -0.75 -16.92 3.25
CA PRO A 43 -1.70 -17.79 3.94
C PRO A 43 -1.12 -18.38 5.24
N ASN A 44 -2.00 -18.78 6.14
CA ASN A 44 -1.65 -19.41 7.42
C ASN A 44 -2.74 -20.45 7.78
N PRO A 45 -2.43 -21.76 7.84
CA PRO A 45 -1.11 -22.37 7.69
C PRO A 45 -0.57 -22.33 6.25
N VAL A 46 0.71 -22.69 6.08
CA VAL A 46 1.39 -22.78 4.77
C VAL A 46 2.33 -23.98 4.73
N GLY A 47 2.58 -24.55 3.54
CA GLY A 47 3.61 -25.58 3.38
C GLY A 47 5.03 -25.01 3.31
N VAL A 48 6.00 -25.82 3.70
CA VAL A 48 7.42 -25.51 3.51
C VAL A 48 7.71 -25.20 2.02
N ASN A 49 8.56 -24.22 1.75
CA ASN A 49 8.88 -23.72 0.40
C ASN A 49 7.72 -23.08 -0.39
N GLN A 50 6.57 -22.79 0.23
CA GLN A 50 5.50 -22.01 -0.41
C GLN A 50 5.58 -20.53 -0.05
N GLN A 51 5.10 -19.68 -0.96
CA GLN A 51 5.13 -18.23 -0.77
C GLN A 51 4.10 -17.75 0.26
N VAL A 52 4.54 -16.83 1.10
CA VAL A 52 3.73 -16.15 2.11
C VAL A 52 3.84 -14.65 1.90
N TRP A 53 2.70 -13.98 1.88
CA TRP A 53 2.60 -12.53 1.84
C TRP A 53 2.69 -11.97 3.25
N VAL A 54 3.69 -11.12 3.45
CA VAL A 54 3.89 -10.37 4.69
C VAL A 54 3.55 -8.92 4.39
N THR A 55 2.42 -8.44 4.90
CA THR A 55 1.95 -7.07 4.71
C THR A 55 2.01 -6.32 6.02
N MET A 56 2.61 -5.14 6.02
CA MET A 56 2.82 -4.30 7.19
C MET A 56 2.33 -2.87 6.91
N TRP A 57 1.68 -2.23 7.89
CA TRP A 57 1.15 -0.87 7.73
C TRP A 57 1.02 -0.16 9.08
N LEU A 58 0.90 1.16 9.03
CA LEU A 58 0.53 1.99 10.18
C LEU A 58 -0.97 2.32 10.14
N SER A 59 -1.55 2.68 11.28
CA SER A 59 -2.96 3.13 11.37
C SER A 59 -3.30 4.31 10.45
N GLU A 60 -2.31 5.15 10.13
CA GLU A 60 -2.48 6.38 9.37
C GLU A 60 -1.60 6.35 8.10
N PRO A 61 -2.09 6.85 6.96
CA PRO A 61 -1.27 7.07 5.78
C PRO A 61 -0.25 8.20 6.04
N PRO A 62 0.86 8.27 5.28
CA PRO A 62 1.77 9.39 5.38
C PRO A 62 1.04 10.69 5.04
N PRO A 63 1.12 11.74 5.87
CA PRO A 63 0.24 12.92 5.80
C PRO A 63 0.41 13.74 4.51
N THR A 64 1.56 13.65 3.86
CA THR A 64 1.88 14.38 2.62
C THR A 64 1.76 13.49 1.39
N ALA A 65 1.43 12.20 1.53
CA ALA A 65 1.38 11.26 0.43
C ALA A 65 0.23 11.58 -0.54
N PHE A 66 0.57 11.74 -1.82
CA PHE A 66 -0.42 11.95 -2.89
C PHE A 66 0.02 11.27 -4.18
N GLY A 67 -0.63 10.16 -4.54
CA GLY A 67 -0.28 9.39 -5.73
C GLY A 67 1.20 8.97 -5.74
N PRO A 68 2.00 9.34 -6.76
CA PRO A 68 3.45 9.07 -6.78
C PRO A 68 4.29 10.09 -5.99
N ALA A 69 3.70 11.18 -5.48
CA ALA A 69 4.40 12.28 -4.81
C ALA A 69 4.21 12.26 -3.29
N GLY A 70 4.98 13.11 -2.60
CA GLY A 70 4.94 13.27 -1.14
C GLY A 70 5.78 12.25 -0.39
N ASP A 71 5.83 12.39 0.93
CA ASP A 71 6.62 11.51 1.79
C ASP A 71 5.98 10.12 1.92
N ARG A 72 6.82 9.14 2.24
CA ARG A 72 6.40 7.77 2.61
C ARG A 72 6.90 7.47 4.00
N TRP A 73 6.23 6.56 4.68
CA TRP A 73 6.81 5.98 5.88
C TRP A 73 8.06 5.21 5.49
N ALA A 74 9.16 5.48 6.15
CA ALA A 74 10.45 4.87 5.86
C ALA A 74 10.96 4.07 7.06
N GLY A 75 11.87 3.13 6.80
CA GLY A 75 12.53 2.37 7.85
C GLY A 75 11.67 1.23 8.42
N PHE A 76 10.64 0.78 7.70
CA PHE A 76 9.86 -0.38 8.11
C PHE A 76 10.74 -1.63 8.17
N MET A 77 10.80 -2.26 9.34
CA MET A 77 11.60 -3.47 9.58
C MET A 77 10.71 -4.59 10.11
N VAL A 78 10.87 -5.80 9.59
CA VAL A 78 10.22 -7.00 10.11
C VAL A 78 11.29 -7.94 10.68
N THR A 79 11.16 -8.28 11.96
CA THR A 79 11.95 -9.33 12.61
C THR A 79 11.20 -10.65 12.50
N ILE A 80 11.88 -11.69 12.05
CA ILE A 80 11.34 -13.04 11.85
C ILE A 80 12.13 -13.98 12.75
N GLU A 81 11.47 -14.59 13.72
CA GLU A 81 12.01 -15.64 14.58
C GLU A 81 11.64 -17.00 13.97
N LYS A 82 12.66 -17.79 13.63
CA LYS A 82 12.52 -19.11 13.02
C LYS A 82 12.28 -20.20 14.08
N PRO A 83 11.77 -21.39 13.70
CA PRO A 83 11.55 -22.49 14.63
C PRO A 83 12.82 -22.99 15.33
N ASP A 84 13.99 -22.83 14.70
CA ASP A 84 15.30 -23.19 15.25
C ASP A 84 15.84 -22.17 16.28
N GLY A 85 15.09 -21.10 16.57
CA GLY A 85 15.47 -20.03 17.49
C GLY A 85 16.38 -18.96 16.86
N THR A 86 16.78 -19.12 15.60
CA THR A 86 17.48 -18.05 14.88
C THR A 86 16.51 -16.93 14.51
N SER A 87 17.05 -15.74 14.28
CA SER A 87 16.24 -14.60 13.85
C SER A 87 16.86 -13.93 12.63
N GLU A 88 16.00 -13.48 11.73
CA GLU A 88 16.38 -12.66 10.58
C GLU A 88 15.58 -11.35 10.55
N LYS A 89 16.14 -10.34 9.89
CA LYS A 89 15.48 -9.04 9.69
C LYS A 89 15.29 -8.77 8.22
N LYS A 90 14.11 -8.28 7.85
CA LYS A 90 13.75 -7.83 6.50
C LYS A 90 13.48 -6.33 6.52
N GLY A 91 13.94 -5.64 5.49
CA GLY A 91 13.90 -4.18 5.36
C GLY A 91 15.30 -3.56 5.34
N PRO A 92 15.41 -2.22 5.44
CA PRO A 92 14.30 -1.29 5.62
C PRO A 92 13.43 -1.15 4.37
N TYR A 93 12.11 -1.15 4.56
CA TYR A 93 11.13 -0.88 3.51
C TYR A 93 10.59 0.54 3.64
N SER A 94 10.05 1.04 2.53
CA SER A 94 9.23 2.25 2.49
C SER A 94 7.79 1.87 2.17
N SER A 95 6.83 2.59 2.75
CA SER A 95 5.42 2.40 2.44
C SER A 95 5.07 2.92 1.04
N ASP A 96 3.90 2.52 0.55
CA ASP A 96 3.18 3.20 -0.50
C ASP A 96 2.45 4.45 0.03
N ALA A 97 1.66 5.08 -0.85
CA ALA A 97 0.93 6.30 -0.53
C ALA A 97 -0.20 6.11 0.51
N VAL A 98 -0.67 4.87 0.71
CA VAL A 98 -1.69 4.54 1.72
C VAL A 98 -1.08 4.04 3.03
N GLY A 99 0.25 3.96 3.12
CA GLY A 99 0.97 3.66 4.35
C GLY A 99 1.29 2.18 4.56
N ALA A 100 1.14 1.35 3.52
CA ALA A 100 1.44 -0.08 3.59
C ALA A 100 2.73 -0.44 2.82
N ALA A 101 3.40 -1.50 3.26
CA ALA A 101 4.46 -2.18 2.52
C ALA A 101 4.23 -3.69 2.59
N TYR A 102 4.71 -4.42 1.58
CA TYR A 102 4.66 -5.87 1.61
C TYR A 102 5.94 -6.48 1.05
N PHE A 103 6.19 -7.73 1.42
CA PHE A 103 7.16 -8.58 0.76
C PHE A 103 6.70 -10.04 0.77
N ILE A 104 7.31 -10.85 -0.10
CA ILE A 104 7.06 -12.28 -0.16
C ILE A 104 8.15 -12.99 0.65
N TYR A 105 7.73 -13.83 1.58
CA TYR A 105 8.58 -14.71 2.37
C TYR A 105 8.39 -16.17 1.93
N VAL A 106 9.46 -16.96 1.98
CA VAL A 106 9.42 -18.40 1.69
C VAL A 106 10.07 -19.13 2.87
N PRO A 107 9.28 -19.78 3.75
CA PRO A 107 9.81 -20.52 4.87
C PRO A 107 10.53 -21.79 4.42
N ASP A 108 11.67 -22.05 5.03
CA ASP A 108 12.60 -23.15 4.71
C ASP A 108 12.52 -24.34 5.68
N GLN A 109 11.80 -24.19 6.79
CA GLN A 109 11.69 -25.20 7.85
C GLN A 109 10.23 -25.40 8.28
N VAL A 110 9.90 -26.60 8.74
CA VAL A 110 8.60 -26.90 9.37
C VAL A 110 8.62 -26.41 10.81
N GLY A 111 7.55 -25.77 11.25
CA GLY A 111 7.43 -25.26 12.62
C GLY A 111 6.64 -23.95 12.72
N THR A 112 6.74 -23.31 13.88
CA THR A 112 6.10 -22.01 14.11
C THR A 112 7.11 -20.89 13.97
N TYR A 113 6.86 -19.97 13.04
CA TYR A 113 7.61 -18.73 12.90
C TYR A 113 6.87 -17.59 13.60
N TYR A 114 7.60 -16.61 14.14
CA TYR A 114 7.01 -15.37 14.66
C TYR A 114 7.52 -14.15 13.91
N PHE A 115 6.60 -13.34 13.41
CA PHE A 115 6.92 -12.11 12.70
C PHE A 115 6.54 -10.91 13.57
N GLN A 116 7.39 -9.89 13.58
CA GLN A 116 7.13 -8.64 14.29
C GLN A 116 7.59 -7.44 13.46
N PHE A 117 6.66 -6.52 13.20
CA PHE A 117 6.91 -5.29 12.48
C PHE A 117 7.28 -4.16 13.45
N SER A 118 8.25 -3.34 13.05
CA SER A 118 8.68 -2.14 13.77
C SER A 118 8.82 -0.96 12.82
N PHE A 119 8.32 0.19 13.28
CA PHE A 119 8.50 1.50 12.68
C PHE A 119 9.37 2.36 13.61
N PRO A 120 10.49 2.95 13.11
CA PRO A 120 11.45 3.67 13.95
C PRO A 120 10.97 5.08 14.35
N GLY A 121 9.83 5.54 13.86
CA GLY A 121 9.40 6.93 13.99
C GLY A 121 9.98 7.81 12.87
N GLN A 122 9.28 8.89 12.54
CA GLN A 122 9.67 9.78 11.44
C GLN A 122 9.13 11.20 11.64
N ASN A 123 9.93 12.20 11.26
CA ASN A 123 9.45 13.58 11.18
C ASN A 123 8.89 13.84 9.78
N ILE A 124 7.63 14.25 9.68
CA ILE A 124 6.98 14.64 8.43
C ILE A 124 6.20 15.93 8.64
N ALA A 125 6.40 16.91 7.76
CA ALA A 125 5.72 18.21 7.78
C ALA A 125 5.77 18.90 9.16
N GLY A 126 6.89 18.79 9.86
CA GLY A 126 7.09 19.40 11.18
C GLY A 126 6.44 18.66 12.36
N ASN A 127 5.80 17.50 12.14
CA ASN A 127 5.28 16.65 13.21
C ASN A 127 6.15 15.40 13.38
N TYR A 128 6.30 14.93 14.61
CA TYR A 128 7.00 13.70 14.93
C TYR A 128 6.01 12.55 15.08
N TYR A 129 6.08 11.61 14.14
CA TYR A 129 5.34 10.35 14.23
C TYR A 129 6.17 9.37 15.04
N MET A 130 5.66 8.99 16.21
CA MET A 130 6.40 8.20 17.19
C MET A 130 6.66 6.77 16.67
N PRO A 131 7.75 6.11 17.13
CA PRO A 131 8.00 4.71 16.83
C PRO A 131 6.88 3.82 17.38
N SER A 132 6.64 2.70 16.69
CA SER A 132 5.69 1.69 17.13
C SER A 132 6.09 0.30 16.66
N THR A 133 5.62 -0.70 17.39
CA THR A 133 5.92 -2.11 17.14
C THR A 133 4.63 -2.90 17.17
N SER A 134 4.44 -3.78 16.19
CA SER A 134 3.26 -4.63 16.14
C SER A 134 3.33 -5.75 17.20
N PRO A 135 2.18 -6.35 17.54
CA PRO A 135 2.18 -7.67 18.16
C PRO A 135 2.93 -8.70 17.30
N LYS A 136 3.46 -9.75 17.92
CA LYS A 136 4.00 -10.90 17.19
C LYS A 136 2.85 -11.65 16.50
N VAL A 137 3.02 -11.96 15.22
CA VAL A 137 2.09 -12.78 14.44
C VAL A 137 2.75 -14.15 14.18
N SER A 138 2.06 -15.23 14.55
CA SER A 138 2.55 -16.59 14.33
C SER A 138 2.17 -17.10 12.95
N LEU A 139 3.10 -17.77 12.27
CA LEU A 139 2.86 -18.53 11.05
C LEU A 139 3.13 -20.01 11.32
N THR A 140 2.15 -20.86 11.04
CA THR A 140 2.31 -22.31 11.12
C THR A 140 2.76 -22.85 9.77
N VAL A 141 3.98 -23.39 9.73
CA VAL A 141 4.56 -24.04 8.55
C VAL A 141 4.48 -25.55 8.72
N GLN A 142 3.84 -26.23 7.77
CA GLN A 142 3.64 -27.67 7.74
C GLN A 142 4.43 -28.34 6.61
N ALA A 143 4.61 -29.65 6.69
CA ALA A 143 5.32 -30.41 5.65
C ALA A 143 4.51 -30.53 4.35
N GLU A 144 3.19 -30.69 4.47
CA GLU A 144 2.30 -30.83 3.31
C GLU A 144 1.97 -29.47 2.69
N PRO A 145 2.23 -29.25 1.39
CA PRO A 145 1.83 -28.03 0.70
C PRO A 145 0.33 -27.78 0.79
N ILE A 146 -0.07 -26.52 1.02
CA ILE A 146 -1.47 -26.14 0.86
C ILE A 146 -1.83 -26.18 -0.63
N PRO A 147 -3.01 -26.76 -0.99
CA PRO A 147 -3.44 -26.81 -2.37
C PRO A 147 -3.69 -25.39 -2.90
N PRO A 148 -3.44 -25.14 -4.20
CA PRO A 148 -3.83 -23.88 -4.81
C PRO A 148 -5.35 -23.72 -4.78
N TRP A 149 -5.81 -22.48 -4.88
CA TRP A 149 -7.24 -22.19 -4.98
C TRP A 149 -7.84 -22.91 -6.20
N PRO A 150 -8.97 -23.64 -6.05
CA PRO A 150 -9.55 -24.41 -7.14
C PRO A 150 -9.89 -23.53 -8.34
N GLU A 151 -9.59 -24.05 -9.52
CA GLU A 151 -9.93 -23.41 -10.78
C GLU A 151 -11.44 -23.52 -11.05
N ALA A 152 -12.04 -22.44 -11.55
CA ALA A 152 -13.41 -22.46 -12.01
C ALA A 152 -13.47 -23.19 -13.37
N GLU A 153 -14.19 -24.30 -13.46
CA GLU A 153 -14.31 -25.06 -14.71
C GLU A 153 -14.84 -24.17 -15.85
N LEU A 154 -14.22 -24.28 -17.02
CA LEU A 154 -14.70 -23.59 -18.22
C LEU A 154 -16.05 -24.17 -18.68
N PRO A 155 -16.94 -23.33 -19.26
CA PRO A 155 -18.26 -23.76 -19.70
C PRO A 155 -18.13 -24.72 -20.89
N LYS A 156 -18.81 -25.87 -20.82
CA LYS A 156 -18.85 -26.87 -21.90
C LYS A 156 -19.94 -26.58 -22.94
N SER A 157 -20.77 -25.57 -22.72
CA SER A 157 -21.88 -25.16 -23.59
C SER A 157 -22.02 -23.64 -23.60
N TYR A 158 -22.87 -23.10 -24.48
CA TYR A 158 -23.14 -21.66 -24.51
C TYR A 158 -23.67 -21.17 -23.15
N TRP A 159 -23.07 -20.10 -22.63
CA TRP A 159 -23.51 -19.45 -21.39
C TRP A 159 -24.45 -18.27 -21.67
N GLU A 160 -25.39 -18.02 -20.77
CA GLU A 160 -26.19 -16.78 -20.76
C GLU A 160 -25.44 -15.68 -19.99
N ARG A 161 -25.69 -14.41 -20.32
CA ARG A 161 -25.16 -13.26 -19.57
C ARG A 161 -26.14 -12.85 -18.45
N PRO A 162 -25.67 -12.34 -17.30
CA PRO A 162 -24.27 -12.04 -16.97
C PRO A 162 -23.47 -13.30 -16.59
N ILE A 163 -22.16 -13.27 -16.87
CA ILE A 163 -21.21 -14.27 -16.35
C ILE A 163 -20.96 -13.96 -14.87
N TYR A 164 -20.90 -15.00 -14.04
CA TYR A 164 -20.52 -14.86 -12.64
C TYR A 164 -19.05 -14.40 -12.55
N ALA A 165 -18.80 -13.25 -11.92
CA ALA A 165 -17.51 -12.56 -12.00
C ALA A 165 -16.38 -13.31 -11.27
N GLU A 166 -16.74 -14.20 -10.35
CA GLU A 166 -15.85 -15.00 -9.54
C GLU A 166 -15.31 -16.23 -10.30
N ASN A 167 -15.78 -16.49 -11.53
CA ASN A 167 -15.23 -17.51 -12.41
C ASN A 167 -13.86 -17.07 -12.98
N ARG A 168 -12.82 -17.07 -12.13
CA ARG A 168 -11.48 -16.54 -12.43
C ARG A 168 -10.93 -17.00 -13.79
N GLU A 169 -11.01 -18.29 -14.08
CA GLU A 169 -10.43 -18.87 -15.30
C GLU A 169 -11.19 -18.52 -16.58
N TRP A 170 -12.43 -18.04 -16.47
CA TRP A 170 -13.22 -17.62 -17.63
C TRP A 170 -12.69 -16.32 -18.23
N CYS A 171 -11.76 -15.64 -17.57
CA CYS A 171 -11.03 -14.53 -18.18
C CYS A 171 -10.39 -14.94 -19.50
N SER A 172 -9.99 -16.21 -19.69
CA SER A 172 -9.36 -16.74 -20.92
C SER A 172 -10.27 -16.81 -22.14
N ILE A 173 -11.60 -16.82 -21.95
CA ILE A 173 -12.60 -16.98 -23.01
C ILE A 173 -13.66 -15.87 -22.99
N SER A 174 -13.58 -14.96 -22.03
CA SER A 174 -14.56 -13.90 -21.83
C SER A 174 -13.88 -12.61 -21.36
N GLY A 175 -14.38 -11.50 -21.87
CA GLY A 175 -13.85 -10.18 -21.61
C GLY A 175 -14.76 -9.15 -22.26
N ASN A 176 -15.07 -8.09 -21.53
CA ASN A 176 -15.82 -6.98 -22.11
C ASN A 176 -14.85 -6.09 -22.89
N TRP A 177 -15.25 -5.69 -24.08
CA TRP A 177 -14.59 -4.59 -24.77
C TRP A 177 -15.00 -3.28 -24.09
N LEU A 178 -14.10 -2.71 -23.29
CA LEU A 178 -14.37 -1.52 -22.48
C LEU A 178 -14.20 -0.20 -23.25
N MET A 179 -13.91 -0.24 -24.56
CA MET A 179 -13.75 0.98 -25.36
C MET A 179 -15.08 1.40 -25.97
N PRO A 180 -15.29 2.71 -26.21
CA PRO A 180 -16.55 3.22 -26.77
C PRO A 180 -16.87 2.65 -28.16
N TRP A 181 -15.85 2.23 -28.91
CA TRP A 181 -15.96 1.77 -30.30
C TRP A 181 -15.18 0.48 -30.48
N TYR A 182 -15.66 -0.44 -31.32
CA TYR A 182 -15.01 -1.74 -31.58
C TYR A 182 -13.56 -1.62 -32.12
N ASN A 183 -13.21 -0.48 -32.72
CA ASN A 183 -11.89 -0.16 -33.26
C ASN A 183 -11.13 0.88 -32.40
N GLY A 184 -11.65 1.23 -31.22
CA GLY A 184 -11.03 2.23 -30.35
C GLY A 184 -9.85 1.65 -29.60
N THR A 185 -8.66 2.22 -29.76
CA THR A 185 -7.52 1.97 -28.86
C THR A 185 -7.54 3.00 -27.74
N PHE A 186 -7.28 2.58 -26.48
CA PHE A 186 -6.92 3.53 -25.42
C PHE A 186 -5.69 4.33 -25.86
N MET A 187 -5.45 5.52 -25.30
CA MET A 187 -4.28 6.37 -25.64
C MET A 187 -2.91 5.65 -25.54
N PHE A 188 -2.86 4.44 -24.97
CA PHE A 188 -1.69 3.56 -24.86
C PHE A 188 -1.87 2.17 -25.50
N GLY A 189 -2.75 2.02 -26.49
CA GLY A 189 -2.93 0.76 -27.23
C GLY A 189 -3.90 -0.20 -26.55
N GLY A 190 -5.21 0.07 -26.72
CA GLY A 190 -6.27 -0.84 -26.27
C GLY A 190 -6.05 -2.26 -26.79
N PHE A 191 -5.89 -3.20 -25.85
CA PHE A 191 -5.57 -4.59 -26.12
C PHE A 191 -6.53 -5.47 -25.31
N ASN A 192 -7.24 -6.36 -25.98
CA ASN A 192 -8.03 -7.40 -25.35
C ASN A 192 -7.45 -8.76 -25.74
N PRO A 193 -6.52 -9.32 -24.93
CA PRO A 193 -5.88 -10.60 -25.24
C PRO A 193 -6.82 -11.79 -25.14
N TYR A 194 -7.97 -11.62 -24.49
CA TYR A 194 -8.72 -12.75 -23.96
C TYR A 194 -10.06 -13.02 -24.65
N THR A 195 -10.46 -12.19 -25.61
CA THR A 195 -11.60 -12.49 -26.48
C THR A 195 -11.23 -12.34 -27.93
N THR A 196 -11.51 -13.37 -28.73
CA THR A 196 -11.38 -13.30 -30.17
C THR A 196 -12.51 -12.47 -30.77
N ALA A 197 -12.17 -11.70 -31.80
CA ALA A 197 -13.18 -11.07 -32.62
C ALA A 197 -14.06 -12.17 -33.24
N PRO A 198 -15.37 -11.97 -33.28
CA PRO A 198 -16.30 -12.93 -33.85
C PRO A 198 -16.08 -13.02 -35.37
N ASN A 199 -15.93 -14.24 -35.89
CA ASN A 199 -15.70 -14.50 -37.32
C ASN A 199 -16.97 -14.43 -38.18
N THR A 200 -18.11 -14.03 -37.61
CA THR A 200 -19.41 -13.96 -38.29
C THR A 200 -20.18 -12.71 -37.87
N ALA A 201 -21.04 -12.20 -38.75
CA ALA A 201 -21.97 -11.13 -38.40
C ALA A 201 -22.90 -11.62 -37.29
N HIS A 202 -22.95 -10.90 -36.17
CA HIS A 202 -23.84 -11.25 -35.06
C HIS A 202 -25.30 -10.91 -35.37
N ILE A 203 -26.21 -11.86 -35.12
CA ILE A 203 -27.62 -11.55 -34.85
C ILE A 203 -27.78 -11.52 -33.33
N VAL A 204 -27.83 -10.32 -32.74
CA VAL A 204 -27.81 -10.12 -31.28
C VAL A 204 -29.21 -10.05 -30.68
N TRP A 205 -30.23 -10.79 -31.14
CA TRP A 205 -31.54 -10.71 -30.47
C TRP A 205 -32.30 -12.04 -30.48
N LYS A 206 -32.34 -12.72 -29.33
CA LYS A 206 -33.33 -13.80 -29.06
C LYS A 206 -34.40 -13.36 -28.05
N LYS A 207 -34.16 -12.31 -27.26
CA LYS A 207 -35.11 -11.79 -26.27
C LYS A 207 -35.36 -10.29 -26.55
N PRO A 208 -36.62 -9.82 -26.60
CA PRO A 208 -36.92 -8.40 -26.73
C PRO A 208 -36.42 -7.64 -25.50
N ILE A 209 -35.86 -6.44 -25.71
CA ILE A 209 -35.65 -5.48 -24.64
C ILE A 209 -37.04 -4.95 -24.26
N MET A 210 -37.52 -5.28 -23.07
CA MET A 210 -38.70 -4.65 -22.45
C MET A 210 -38.23 -3.55 -21.51
#